data_AF-A0A8C9YJT0-F1
#
_entry.id   AF-A0A8C9YJT0-F1
#
_cell.length_a   1.000
_cell.length_b   1.000
_cell.length_c   1.000
_cell.angle_alpha   90.00
_cell.angle_beta   90.00
_cell.angle_gamma   90.00
#
_symmetry.space_group_name_H-M   'P 1'
#
loop_
_entity.id
_entity.type
_entity.pdbx_description
1 polymer ?
#
loop_
_entity_poly.entity_id
_entity_poly.type
_entity_poly.pdbx_seq_one_letter_code
_entity_poly.pdbx_strand_id
1 'polypeptide(L)'
;MTVHSVCAVCMYAYLCVLVCREYLAPASGFQSLQFRMLENKIGVPDNLRVPYNRRHYRDNFKGHEREMLLATEQEPTLLKLVEEWLERTPGLEVDGFNFWERLEINIFDGLNLEKEKIEKMEDSEDKEEMMAELVKQKELFTSLFDEKRHDHLLSKGERRLSYKALQGALMINFYREEPRFQVPFQLLTSLMDIDTIMTKWRCKLL
;
A
#
# COMPACT_ATOMS: atom_id res chain seq x y z
N MET A 1 -12.74 4.01 43.04
CA MET A 1 -12.51 2.64 42.55
C MET A 1 -11.06 2.56 42.13
N THR A 2 -10.27 1.89 42.97
CA THR A 2 -8.81 1.93 43.03
C THR A 2 -8.18 1.03 41.97
N VAL A 3 -6.98 1.43 41.51
CA VAL A 3 -6.10 0.79 40.50
C VAL A 3 -5.91 -0.73 40.71
N HIS A 4 -6.16 -1.25 41.92
CA HIS A 4 -6.16 -2.68 42.24
C HIS A 4 -7.24 -3.51 41.51
N SER A 5 -8.39 -2.92 41.15
CA SER A 5 -9.48 -3.65 40.48
C SER A 5 -9.16 -3.96 39.01
N VAL A 6 -8.36 -3.12 38.35
CA VAL A 6 -7.95 -3.31 36.95
C VAL A 6 -6.86 -4.39 36.84
N CYS A 7 -5.97 -4.47 37.85
CA CYS A 7 -4.89 -5.46 37.90
C CYS A 7 -5.43 -6.89 38.11
N ALA A 8 -6.47 -7.06 38.92
CA ALA A 8 -7.11 -8.36 39.12
C ALA A 8 -7.79 -8.87 37.84
N VAL A 9 -8.55 -8.03 37.13
CA VAL A 9 -9.23 -8.43 35.88
C VAL A 9 -8.23 -8.84 34.80
N CYS A 10 -7.12 -8.11 34.66
CA CYS A 10 -6.03 -8.50 33.75
C CYS A 10 -5.35 -9.81 34.19
N MET A 11 -5.14 -10.01 35.50
CA MET A 11 -4.53 -11.24 36.03
C MET A 11 -5.43 -12.46 35.86
N TYR A 12 -6.74 -12.33 36.08
CA TYR A 12 -7.72 -13.38 35.84
C TYR A 12 -7.88 -13.70 34.34
N ALA A 13 -7.86 -12.68 33.46
CA ALA A 13 -7.85 -12.90 32.02
C ALA A 13 -6.57 -13.63 31.57
N TYR A 14 -5.41 -13.27 32.13
CA TYR A 14 -4.13 -13.92 31.82
C TYR A 14 -4.09 -15.36 32.34
N LEU A 15 -4.56 -15.61 33.56
CA LEU A 15 -4.70 -16.97 34.11
C LEU A 15 -5.68 -17.81 33.30
N CYS A 16 -6.81 -17.23 32.88
CA CYS A 16 -7.80 -17.91 32.05
C CYS A 16 -7.22 -18.31 30.69
N VAL A 17 -6.45 -17.42 30.04
CA VAL A 17 -5.73 -17.77 28.81
C VAL A 17 -4.73 -18.89 29.06
N LEU A 18 -3.94 -18.86 30.14
CA LEU A 18 -2.97 -19.91 30.46
C LEU A 18 -3.64 -21.27 30.75
N VAL A 19 -4.76 -21.27 31.47
CA VAL A 19 -5.51 -22.49 31.82
C VAL A 19 -6.24 -23.07 30.59
N CYS A 20 -6.78 -22.22 29.72
CA CYS A 20 -7.44 -22.66 28.48
C CYS A 20 -6.44 -22.96 27.35
N ARG A 21 -5.17 -22.53 27.47
CA ARG A 21 -4.15 -22.69 26.42
C ARG A 21 -3.91 -24.14 26.04
N GLU A 22 -3.99 -25.05 26.99
CA GLU A 22 -3.82 -26.49 26.73
C GLU A 22 -5.00 -27.07 25.93
N TYR A 23 -6.20 -26.52 26.09
CA TYR A 23 -7.40 -26.90 25.33
C TYR A 23 -7.47 -26.23 23.96
N LEU A 24 -6.77 -25.11 23.79
CA LEU A 24 -6.69 -24.37 22.54
C LEU A 24 -5.47 -24.77 21.71
N ALA A 25 -4.42 -25.37 22.27
CA ALA A 25 -3.29 -25.87 21.50
C ALA A 25 -3.70 -27.15 20.72
N PRO A 26 -3.39 -27.25 19.41
CA PRO A 26 -2.47 -26.43 18.63
C PRO A 26 -3.15 -25.30 17.82
N ALA A 27 -4.45 -25.03 18.06
CA ALA A 27 -5.20 -24.00 17.36
C ALA A 27 -4.57 -22.62 17.60
N SER A 28 -4.20 -21.97 16.51
CA SER A 28 -3.60 -20.65 16.50
C SER A 28 -4.38 -19.75 15.56
N GLY A 29 -4.41 -18.44 15.83
CA GLY A 29 -4.98 -17.45 14.90
C GLY A 29 -4.37 -17.54 13.49
N PHE A 30 -3.16 -18.10 13.36
CA PHE A 30 -2.50 -18.40 12.09
C PHE A 30 -3.16 -19.52 11.26
N GLN A 31 -4.12 -20.26 11.83
CA GLN A 31 -4.92 -21.31 11.20
C GLN A 31 -6.34 -20.85 10.82
N SER A 32 -6.66 -19.56 10.94
CA SER A 32 -7.96 -19.06 10.50
C SER A 32 -8.08 -19.10 8.98
N LEU A 33 -8.92 -20.01 8.48
CA LEU A 33 -9.22 -20.17 7.05
C LEU A 33 -9.74 -18.88 6.42
N GLN A 34 -10.73 -18.25 7.07
CA GLN A 34 -11.34 -17.00 6.60
C GLN A 34 -10.33 -15.87 6.50
N PHE A 35 -9.40 -15.78 7.47
CA PHE A 35 -8.36 -14.76 7.43
C PHE A 35 -7.39 -14.96 6.26
N ARG A 36 -7.01 -16.22 5.97
CA ARG A 36 -6.18 -16.53 4.79
C ARG A 36 -6.90 -16.23 3.47
N MET A 37 -8.18 -16.57 3.38
CA MET A 37 -9.00 -16.22 2.20
C MET A 37 -9.09 -14.70 2.02
N LEU A 38 -9.25 -13.94 3.11
CA LEU A 38 -9.25 -12.47 3.08
C LEU A 38 -7.91 -11.92 2.56
N GLU A 39 -6.78 -12.41 3.09
CA GLU A 39 -5.44 -12.00 2.61
C GLU A 39 -5.25 -12.28 1.12
N ASN A 40 -5.68 -13.45 0.65
CA ASN A 40 -5.58 -13.84 -0.76
C ASN A 40 -6.45 -12.92 -1.63
N LYS A 41 -7.70 -12.68 -1.24
CA LYS A 41 -8.63 -11.82 -1.98
C LYS A 41 -8.21 -10.36 -1.98
N ILE A 42 -7.59 -9.84 -0.92
CA ILE A 42 -7.03 -8.47 -0.92
C ILE A 42 -5.83 -8.40 -1.90
N GLY A 43 -5.02 -9.45 -1.95
CA GLY A 43 -3.91 -9.58 -2.89
C GLY A 43 -2.53 -9.62 -2.23
N VAL A 44 -2.42 -10.19 -1.02
CA VAL A 44 -1.12 -10.39 -0.36
C VAL A 44 -0.35 -11.50 -1.11
N PRO A 45 0.76 -11.16 -1.79
CA PRO A 45 1.46 -12.12 -2.63
C PRO A 45 2.23 -13.12 -1.78
N ASP A 46 2.37 -14.33 -2.30
CA ASP A 46 2.97 -15.43 -1.55
C ASP A 46 4.45 -15.20 -1.21
N ASN A 47 5.20 -14.54 -2.11
CA ASN A 47 6.61 -14.21 -1.92
C ASN A 47 6.90 -13.22 -0.77
N LEU A 48 5.90 -12.45 -0.34
CA LEU A 48 6.02 -11.56 0.82
C LEU A 48 5.62 -12.22 2.13
N ARG A 49 5.09 -13.44 2.10
CA ARG A 49 4.65 -14.12 3.33
C ARG A 49 5.87 -14.62 4.07
N VAL A 50 6.00 -14.19 5.34
CA VAL A 50 7.06 -14.70 6.22
C VAL A 50 6.76 -16.18 6.52
N PRO A 51 7.67 -17.11 6.20
CA PRO A 51 7.45 -18.52 6.45
C PRO A 51 7.49 -18.79 7.96
N TYR A 52 6.40 -19.31 8.52
CA TYR A 52 6.36 -19.79 9.90
C TYR A 52 6.75 -21.27 9.93
N ASN A 53 7.72 -21.66 10.77
CA ASN A 53 8.24 -23.04 10.84
C ASN A 53 8.71 -23.63 9.48
N ARG A 54 9.16 -22.77 8.54
CA ARG A 54 9.58 -23.18 7.18
C ARG A 54 8.49 -23.94 6.40
N ARG A 55 7.23 -23.81 6.79
CA ARG A 55 6.08 -24.43 6.10
C ARG A 55 5.24 -23.36 5.44
N HIS A 56 4.61 -23.75 4.35
CA HIS A 56 3.67 -22.89 3.65
C HIS A 56 2.39 -22.79 4.48
N TYR A 57 1.72 -21.64 4.48
CA TYR A 57 0.51 -21.46 5.29
C TYR A 57 -0.61 -22.45 4.91
N ARG A 58 -0.61 -22.90 3.64
CA ARG A 58 -1.50 -23.94 3.10
C ARG A 58 -1.34 -25.31 3.77
N ASP A 59 -0.17 -25.62 4.34
CA ASP A 59 0.11 -26.94 4.93
C ASP A 59 -0.74 -27.22 6.19
N ASN A 60 -1.34 -26.17 6.76
CA ASN A 60 -2.24 -26.27 7.89
C ASN A 60 -3.66 -26.73 7.51
N PHE A 61 -4.03 -26.70 6.23
CA PHE A 61 -5.38 -26.98 5.74
C PHE A 61 -5.41 -28.25 4.87
N LYS A 62 -6.51 -29.02 4.95
CA LYS A 62 -6.68 -30.30 4.23
C LYS A 62 -8.05 -30.40 3.56
N GLY A 63 -8.14 -31.23 2.52
CA GLY A 63 -9.39 -31.50 1.80
C GLY A 63 -10.03 -30.22 1.24
N HIS A 64 -11.32 -30.04 1.52
CA HIS A 64 -12.13 -28.94 0.99
C HIS A 64 -11.59 -27.54 1.35
N GLU A 65 -11.03 -27.35 2.55
CA GLU A 65 -10.48 -26.06 2.96
C GLU A 65 -9.28 -25.63 2.12
N ARG A 66 -8.45 -26.60 1.71
CA ARG A 66 -7.30 -26.35 0.84
C ARG A 66 -7.76 -25.98 -0.57
N GLU A 67 -8.79 -26.65 -1.09
CA GLU A 67 -9.37 -26.34 -2.39
C GLU A 67 -9.95 -24.92 -2.42
N MET A 68 -10.65 -24.51 -1.35
CA MET A 68 -11.14 -23.13 -1.22
C MET A 68 -10.00 -22.12 -1.21
N LEU A 69 -8.90 -22.38 -0.51
CA LEU A 69 -7.73 -21.48 -0.52
C LEU A 69 -7.11 -21.37 -1.91
N LEU A 70 -6.92 -22.49 -2.61
CA LEU A 70 -6.38 -22.48 -3.97
C LEU A 70 -7.29 -21.71 -4.93
N ALA A 71 -8.62 -21.85 -4.80
CA ALA A 71 -9.56 -21.06 -5.60
C ALA A 71 -9.38 -19.56 -5.36
N THR A 72 -9.24 -19.12 -4.09
CA THR A 72 -9.05 -17.69 -3.78
C THR A 72 -7.73 -17.10 -4.28
N GLU A 73 -6.72 -17.92 -4.56
CA GLU A 73 -5.44 -17.46 -5.12
C GLU A 73 -5.47 -17.35 -6.64
N GLN A 74 -6.36 -18.11 -7.29
CA GLN A 74 -6.55 -18.07 -8.75
C GLN A 74 -7.52 -16.98 -9.18
N GLU A 75 -8.48 -16.65 -8.32
CA GLU A 75 -9.41 -15.54 -8.55
C GLU A 75 -8.69 -14.19 -8.61
N PRO A 76 -9.19 -13.22 -9.42
CA PRO A 76 -8.62 -11.89 -9.47
C PRO A 76 -8.73 -11.22 -8.10
N THR A 77 -7.61 -10.71 -7.62
CA THR A 77 -7.51 -10.04 -6.31
C THR A 77 -8.11 -8.63 -6.40
N LEU A 78 -8.49 -8.08 -5.25
CA LEU A 78 -8.94 -6.69 -5.13
C LEU A 78 -7.90 -5.73 -5.70
N LEU A 79 -6.61 -5.95 -5.40
CA LEU A 79 -5.51 -5.18 -5.97
C LEU A 79 -5.52 -5.21 -7.50
N LYS A 80 -5.72 -6.39 -8.12
CA LYS A 80 -5.74 -6.53 -9.58
C LYS A 80 -6.94 -5.83 -10.20
N LEU A 81 -8.12 -5.96 -9.59
CA LEU A 81 -9.34 -5.30 -10.06
C LEU A 81 -9.25 -3.77 -9.95
N VAL A 82 -8.66 -3.27 -8.86
CA VAL A 82 -8.42 -1.84 -8.66
C VAL A 82 -7.37 -1.32 -9.65
N GLU A 83 -6.31 -2.09 -9.92
CA GLU A 83 -5.33 -1.75 -10.95
C GLU A 83 -5.99 -1.59 -12.33
N GLU A 84 -6.75 -2.58 -12.80
CA GLU A 84 -7.47 -2.52 -14.08
C GLU A 84 -8.51 -1.39 -14.15
N TRP A 85 -9.09 -1.01 -13.02
CA TRP A 85 -9.96 0.15 -12.94
C TRP A 85 -9.19 1.47 -13.01
N LEU A 86 -8.05 1.58 -12.30
CA LEU A 86 -7.18 2.75 -12.33
C LEU A 86 -6.55 3.00 -13.71
N GLU A 87 -6.21 1.95 -14.45
CA GLU A 87 -5.71 2.05 -15.83
C GLU A 87 -6.73 2.66 -16.80
N ARG A 88 -8.03 2.59 -16.47
CA ARG A 88 -9.14 3.16 -17.24
C ARG A 88 -9.59 4.52 -16.72
N THR A 89 -8.79 5.16 -15.86
CA THR A 89 -9.11 6.49 -15.33
C THR A 89 -9.18 7.50 -16.47
N PRO A 90 -10.30 8.22 -16.63
CA PRO A 90 -10.45 9.20 -17.70
C PRO A 90 -9.46 10.36 -17.51
N GLY A 91 -8.78 10.75 -18.59
CA GLY A 91 -7.78 11.81 -18.61
C GLY A 91 -6.34 11.32 -18.81
N LEU A 92 -6.12 10.00 -18.76
CA LEU A 92 -4.84 9.37 -19.09
C LEU A 92 -4.62 9.19 -20.60
N GLU A 93 -5.66 9.38 -21.41
CA GLU A 93 -5.57 9.19 -22.85
C GLU A 93 -4.70 10.26 -23.52
N VAL A 94 -3.79 9.82 -24.41
CA VAL A 94 -2.86 10.69 -25.15
C VAL A 94 -3.61 11.67 -26.07
N ASP A 95 -4.64 11.19 -26.76
CA ASP A 95 -5.47 12.01 -27.66
C ASP A 95 -6.50 12.88 -26.92
N GLY A 96 -6.59 12.74 -25.59
CA GLY A 96 -7.57 13.42 -24.75
C GLY A 96 -6.95 14.53 -23.91
N PHE A 97 -7.09 14.40 -22.60
CA PHE A 97 -6.54 15.37 -21.65
C PHE A 97 -5.01 15.26 -21.51
N ASN A 98 -4.45 14.07 -21.77
CA ASN A 98 -3.03 13.75 -21.66
C ASN A 98 -2.42 14.26 -20.34
N PHE A 99 -2.98 13.78 -19.22
CA PHE A 99 -2.58 14.18 -17.89
C PHE A 99 -1.07 14.02 -17.66
N TRP A 100 -0.49 12.90 -18.10
CA TRP A 100 0.87 12.52 -17.73
C TRP A 100 1.92 13.46 -18.33
N GLU A 101 1.81 13.75 -19.63
CA GLU A 101 2.72 14.68 -20.31
C GLU A 101 2.57 16.10 -19.76
N ARG A 102 1.32 16.55 -19.50
CA ARG A 102 1.07 17.86 -18.89
C ARG A 102 1.63 17.97 -17.48
N LEU A 103 1.52 16.91 -16.68
CA LEU A 103 2.08 16.86 -15.34
C LEU A 103 3.60 16.98 -15.40
N GLU A 104 4.24 16.23 -16.31
CA GLU A 104 5.69 16.27 -16.52
C GLU A 104 6.18 17.68 -16.88
N ILE A 105 5.56 18.30 -17.89
CA ILE A 105 5.89 19.67 -18.32
C ILE A 105 5.71 20.65 -17.16
N ASN A 106 4.55 20.63 -16.48
CA ASN A 106 4.26 21.58 -15.41
C ASN A 106 5.24 21.45 -14.22
N ILE A 107 5.65 20.22 -13.88
CA ILE A 107 6.61 19.99 -12.79
C ILE A 107 7.99 20.51 -13.20
N PHE A 108 8.48 20.18 -14.39
CA PHE A 108 9.80 20.62 -14.83
C PHE A 108 9.87 22.12 -15.09
N ASP A 109 8.80 22.73 -15.61
CA ASP A 109 8.70 24.18 -15.74
C ASP A 109 8.69 24.88 -14.38
N GLY A 110 7.93 24.34 -13.41
CA GLY A 110 7.93 24.82 -12.03
C GLY A 110 9.31 24.77 -11.39
N LEU A 111 10.01 23.63 -11.51
CA LEU A 111 11.38 23.45 -11.01
C LEU A 111 12.38 24.38 -11.71
N ASN A 112 12.24 24.61 -13.01
CA ASN A 112 13.10 25.53 -13.75
C ASN A 112 12.89 26.99 -13.30
N LEU A 113 11.63 27.41 -13.11
CA LEU A 113 11.31 28.74 -12.59
C LEU A 113 11.84 28.94 -11.16
N GLU A 114 11.76 27.91 -10.32
CA GLU A 114 12.29 27.94 -8.96
C GLU A 114 13.82 28.02 -8.97
N LYS A 115 14.47 27.26 -9.85
CA LYS A 115 15.91 27.35 -10.09
C LYS A 115 16.33 28.75 -10.51
N GLU A 116 15.64 29.38 -11.46
CA GLU A 116 15.93 30.75 -11.89
C GLU A 116 15.76 31.78 -10.76
N LYS A 117 14.81 31.57 -9.84
CA LYS A 117 14.64 32.42 -8.66
C LYS A 117 15.81 32.29 -7.70
N ILE A 118 16.25 31.06 -7.43
CA ILE A 118 17.36 30.79 -6.52
C ILE A 118 18.68 31.31 -7.13
N GLU A 119 18.89 31.17 -8.44
CA GLU A 119 20.08 31.70 -9.12
C GLU A 119 20.21 33.23 -9.00
N LYS A 120 19.08 33.96 -8.95
CA LYS A 120 19.04 35.43 -8.78
C LYS A 120 19.25 35.88 -7.33
N MET A 121 19.22 34.98 -6.35
CA MET A 121 19.54 35.32 -4.96
C MET A 121 21.03 35.57 -4.78
N GLU A 122 21.39 36.41 -3.82
CA GLU A 122 22.79 36.60 -3.41
C GLU A 122 23.38 35.28 -2.92
N ASP A 123 24.69 35.11 -3.14
CA ASP A 123 25.39 33.91 -2.71
C ASP A 123 25.42 33.85 -1.18
N SER A 124 24.67 32.89 -0.63
CA SER A 124 24.55 32.59 0.79
C SER A 124 24.54 31.08 1.01
N GLU A 125 24.81 30.65 2.24
CA GLU A 125 24.69 29.24 2.64
C GLU A 125 23.25 28.73 2.40
N ASP A 126 22.24 29.59 2.62
CA ASP A 126 20.84 29.27 2.32
C ASP A 126 20.59 29.00 0.82
N LYS A 127 21.28 29.71 -0.08
CA LYS A 127 21.17 29.48 -1.53
C LYS A 127 21.72 28.10 -1.91
N GLU A 128 22.84 27.69 -1.31
CA GLU A 128 23.40 26.36 -1.55
C GLU A 128 22.48 25.26 -1.05
N GLU A 129 21.85 25.44 0.13
CA GLU A 129 20.88 24.49 0.66
C GLU A 129 19.62 24.39 -0.23
N MET A 130 19.05 25.52 -0.65
CA MET A 130 17.90 25.54 -1.57
C MET A 130 18.23 24.88 -2.92
N MET A 131 19.43 25.12 -3.46
CA MET A 131 19.87 24.47 -4.69
C MET A 131 20.03 22.95 -4.52
N ALA A 132 20.59 22.50 -3.38
CA ALA A 132 20.73 21.08 -3.10
C ALA A 132 19.36 20.39 -2.96
N GLU A 133 18.39 21.04 -2.33
CA GLU A 133 17.02 20.52 -2.21
C GLU A 133 16.33 20.46 -3.58
N LEU A 134 16.48 21.48 -4.42
CA LEU A 134 15.92 21.49 -5.77
C LEU A 134 16.51 20.36 -6.64
N VAL A 135 17.81 20.09 -6.53
CA VAL A 135 18.44 18.96 -7.23
C VAL A 135 17.85 17.63 -6.76
N LYS A 136 17.68 17.42 -5.46
CA LYS A 136 17.04 16.20 -4.92
C LYS A 136 15.61 16.05 -5.42
N GLN A 137 14.81 17.12 -5.39
CA GLN A 137 13.43 17.10 -5.88
C GLN A 137 13.38 16.77 -7.37
N LYS A 138 14.26 17.37 -8.17
CA LYS A 138 14.37 17.08 -9.60
C LYS A 138 14.73 15.62 -9.86
N GLU A 139 15.67 15.05 -9.11
CA GLU A 139 16.02 13.62 -9.21
C GLU A 139 14.83 12.72 -8.85
N LEU A 140 14.10 13.06 -7.78
CA LEU A 140 12.91 12.33 -7.35
C LEU A 140 11.84 12.32 -8.44
N PHE A 141 11.49 13.48 -9.01
CA PHE A 141 10.50 13.56 -10.09
C PHE A 141 10.98 12.90 -11.38
N THR A 142 12.25 13.05 -11.75
CA THR A 142 12.83 12.34 -12.91
C THR A 142 12.72 10.82 -12.73
N SER A 143 12.94 10.32 -11.51
CA SER A 143 12.77 8.90 -11.20
C SER A 143 11.31 8.42 -11.20
N LEU A 144 10.35 9.34 -11.04
CA LEU A 144 8.92 9.06 -11.08
C LEU A 144 8.42 8.88 -12.51
N PHE A 145 8.97 9.63 -13.47
CA PHE A 145 8.65 9.55 -14.90
C PHE A 145 9.41 8.44 -15.65
N ASP A 146 10.38 7.77 -15.02
CA ASP A 146 11.11 6.63 -15.60
C ASP A 146 10.32 5.31 -15.48
N GLU A 147 9.67 4.92 -16.57
CA GLU A 147 8.91 3.67 -16.68
C GLU A 147 9.79 2.42 -16.47
N LYS A 148 11.04 2.41 -16.94
CA LYS A 148 11.93 1.24 -16.79
C LYS A 148 12.30 1.02 -15.33
N ARG A 149 12.55 2.12 -14.61
CA ARG A 149 12.79 2.08 -13.16
C ARG A 149 11.55 1.59 -12.43
N HIS A 150 10.36 2.01 -12.85
CA HIS A 150 9.11 1.52 -12.29
C HIS A 150 8.96 0.00 -12.44
N ASP A 151 9.18 -0.52 -13.64
CA ASP A 151 9.10 -1.96 -13.93
C ASP A 151 10.11 -2.76 -13.12
N HIS A 152 11.32 -2.25 -12.95
CA HIS A 152 12.34 -2.86 -12.10
C HIS A 152 11.86 -2.98 -10.64
N LEU A 153 11.27 -1.92 -10.09
CA LEU A 153 10.73 -1.92 -8.73
C LEU A 153 9.52 -2.86 -8.59
N LEU A 154 8.71 -2.99 -9.64
CA LEU A 154 7.59 -3.92 -9.69
C LEU A 154 8.07 -5.37 -9.67
N SER A 155 9.11 -5.71 -10.45
CA SER A 155 9.71 -7.05 -10.45
C SER A 155 10.33 -7.46 -9.12
N LYS A 156 10.92 -6.50 -8.38
CA LYS A 156 11.39 -6.71 -7.01
C LYS A 156 10.27 -6.83 -5.98
N GLY A 157 9.06 -6.39 -6.32
CA GLY A 157 7.93 -6.33 -5.41
C GLY A 157 7.95 -5.17 -4.43
N GLU A 158 8.76 -4.13 -4.68
CA GLU A 158 8.70 -2.87 -3.93
C GLU A 158 7.50 -2.02 -4.37
N ARG A 159 7.09 -2.14 -5.64
CA ARG A 159 5.83 -1.60 -6.18
C ARG A 159 4.87 -2.73 -6.53
N ARG A 160 3.58 -2.42 -6.49
CA ARG A 160 2.49 -3.40 -6.68
C ARG A 160 1.53 -3.04 -7.81
N LEU A 161 1.40 -1.75 -8.12
CA LEU A 161 0.56 -1.24 -9.20
C LEU A 161 1.40 -1.05 -10.44
N SER A 162 0.81 -1.30 -11.60
CA SER A 162 1.35 -0.95 -12.91
C SER A 162 1.61 0.55 -13.06
N TYR A 163 2.44 0.91 -14.04
CA TYR A 163 2.78 2.30 -14.30
C TYR A 163 1.54 3.12 -14.62
N LYS A 164 0.65 2.62 -15.50
CA LYS A 164 -0.62 3.27 -15.84
C LYS A 164 -1.58 3.39 -14.66
N ALA A 165 -1.67 2.37 -13.81
CA ALA A 165 -2.50 2.46 -12.61
C ALA A 165 -1.98 3.51 -11.62
N LEU A 166 -0.66 3.66 -11.50
CA LEU A 166 -0.05 4.72 -10.71
C LEU A 166 -0.40 6.12 -11.25
N GLN A 167 -0.37 6.31 -12.58
CA GLN A 167 -0.80 7.55 -13.22
C GLN A 167 -2.27 7.86 -12.90
N GLY A 168 -3.15 6.87 -12.99
CA GLY A 168 -4.57 7.01 -12.65
C GLY A 168 -4.80 7.36 -11.18
N ALA A 169 -4.05 6.74 -10.26
CA ALA A 169 -4.12 7.07 -8.84
C ALA A 169 -3.68 8.51 -8.56
N LEU A 170 -2.61 8.98 -9.22
CA LEU A 170 -2.15 10.36 -9.14
C LEU A 170 -3.20 11.34 -9.70
N MET A 171 -3.80 11.03 -10.85
CA MET A 171 -4.88 11.82 -11.44
C MET A 171 -6.04 12.01 -10.45
N ILE A 172 -6.53 10.92 -9.85
CA ILE A 172 -7.62 10.98 -8.86
C ILE A 172 -7.21 11.85 -7.65
N ASN A 173 -5.95 11.76 -7.21
CA ASN A 173 -5.47 12.53 -6.06
C ASN A 173 -5.38 14.04 -6.36
N PHE A 174 -4.87 14.43 -7.53
CA PHE A 174 -4.77 15.83 -7.92
C PHE A 174 -6.14 16.47 -8.19
N TYR A 175 -7.07 15.73 -8.79
CA TYR A 175 -8.39 16.23 -9.15
C TYR A 175 -9.49 15.77 -8.18
N ARG A 176 -9.14 15.50 -6.92
CA ARG A 176 -10.06 14.97 -5.90
C ARG A 176 -11.31 15.82 -5.64
N GLU A 177 -11.25 17.12 -5.93
CA GLU A 177 -12.37 18.05 -5.73
C GLU A 177 -13.40 17.98 -6.86
N GLU A 178 -13.02 17.46 -8.03
CA GLU A 178 -13.94 17.27 -9.15
C GLU A 178 -15.02 16.24 -8.79
N PRO A 179 -16.31 16.51 -9.05
CA PRO A 179 -17.41 15.61 -8.68
C PRO A 179 -17.24 14.17 -9.18
N ARG A 180 -16.56 14.00 -10.32
CA ARG A 180 -16.27 12.69 -10.90
C ARG A 180 -15.22 11.88 -10.13
N PHE A 181 -14.33 12.53 -9.38
CA PHE A 181 -13.22 11.90 -8.68
C PHE A 181 -13.36 11.87 -7.15
N GLN A 182 -14.37 12.53 -6.57
CA GLN A 182 -14.64 12.50 -5.13
C GLN A 182 -14.83 11.08 -4.56
N VAL A 183 -15.71 10.28 -5.18
CA VAL A 183 -15.96 8.89 -4.75
C VAL A 183 -14.75 7.97 -5.04
N PRO A 184 -14.13 8.03 -6.24
CA PRO A 184 -12.86 7.35 -6.50
C PRO A 184 -11.77 7.64 -5.45
N PHE A 185 -11.63 8.90 -5.03
CA PHE A 185 -10.67 9.29 -4.01
C PHE A 185 -10.99 8.66 -2.65
N GLN A 186 -12.26 8.71 -2.22
CA GLN A 186 -12.70 8.05 -0.98
C GLN A 186 -12.45 6.54 -1.00
N LEU A 187 -12.63 5.89 -2.16
CA LEU A 187 -12.30 4.47 -2.32
C LEU A 187 -10.81 4.22 -2.09
N LEU A 188 -9.92 5.01 -2.71
CA LEU A 188 -8.47 4.89 -2.51
C LEU A 188 -8.07 5.12 -1.05
N THR A 189 -8.66 6.12 -0.39
CA THR A 189 -8.45 6.35 1.05
C THR A 189 -8.88 5.14 1.88
N SER A 190 -10.06 4.58 1.60
CA SER A 190 -10.57 3.40 2.30
C SER A 190 -9.66 2.18 2.12
N LEU A 191 -9.07 2.00 0.93
CA LEU A 191 -8.12 0.91 0.68
C LEU A 191 -6.83 1.07 1.51
N MET A 192 -6.30 2.30 1.63
CA MET A 192 -5.15 2.59 2.50
C MET A 192 -5.48 2.38 3.98
N ASP A 193 -6.70 2.73 4.39
CA ASP A 193 -7.18 2.51 5.76
C ASP A 193 -7.27 1.01 6.07
N ILE A 194 -7.79 0.20 5.14
CA ILE A 194 -7.85 -1.26 5.28
C ILE A 194 -6.44 -1.83 5.48
N ASP A 195 -5.46 -1.43 4.66
CA ASP A 195 -4.08 -1.92 4.78
C ASP A 195 -3.44 -1.52 6.13
N THR A 196 -3.69 -0.29 6.56
CA THR A 196 -3.24 0.23 7.86
C THR A 196 -3.86 -0.56 9.02
N ILE A 197 -5.17 -0.83 8.96
CA ILE A 197 -5.88 -1.60 9.97
C ILE A 197 -5.38 -3.05 10.01
N MET A 198 -5.18 -3.68 8.85
CA MET A 198 -4.64 -5.04 8.74
C MET A 198 -3.24 -5.14 9.33
N THR A 199 -2.37 -4.16 9.06
CA THR A 199 -1.02 -4.09 9.64
C THR A 199 -1.07 -3.91 11.14
N LYS A 200 -1.89 -2.97 11.65
CA LYS A 200 -2.09 -2.77 13.09
C LYS A 200 -2.64 -4.01 13.79
N TRP A 201 -3.53 -4.75 13.13
CA TRP A 201 -4.09 -5.99 13.66
C TRP A 201 -3.02 -7.09 13.75
N ARG A 202 -2.17 -7.25 12.73
CA ARG A 202 -1.03 -8.17 12.77
C ARG A 202 -0.03 -7.82 13.87
N CYS A 203 0.30 -6.55 14.05
CA CYS A 203 1.20 -6.10 15.13
C CYS A 203 0.64 -6.36 16.54
N LYS A 204 -0.69 -6.49 16.69
CA LYS A 204 -1.32 -6.82 17.98
C LYS A 204 -1.41 -8.33 18.24
N LEU A 205 -1.30 -9.15 17.20
CA LEU A 205 -1.41 -10.62 17.30
C LEU A 205 -0.06 -11.33 17.39
N LEU A 206 1.01 -10.68 16.92
CA LEU A 206 2.40 -11.08 17.13
C LEU A 206 2.89 -10.56 18.48
#